data_AF-A0A9D4EZ11-F1
#
_entry.id   AF-A0A9D4EZ11-F1
#
_cell.length_a   1.000
_cell.length_b   1.000
_cell.length_c   1.000
_cell.angle_alpha   90.00
_cell.angle_beta   90.00
_cell.angle_gamma   90.00
#
_symmetry.space_group_name_H-M   'P 1'
#
loop_
_entity.id
_entity.type
_entity.pdbx_description
1 polymer ?
#
loop_
_entity_poly.entity_id
_entity_poly.type
_entity_poly.pdbx_seq_one_letter_code
_entity_poly.pdbx_strand_id
1 'polypeptide(L)'
;MDAWKPLLRDLQRHSMPLPQRTKILDVVGPTRPDDHEVIEATPLRPHGQRCKCCNLPGCTQSCARCMNVFYCFKSCQTCDWPTHKQTCKRVRRE
;
A
#
# COMPACT_ATOMS: atom_id res chain seq x y z
N MET A 1 6.14 14.32 36.50
CA MET A 1 6.99 15.09 35.55
C MET A 1 6.27 14.97 34.22
N ASP A 2 5.27 15.82 34.06
CA ASP A 2 4.26 15.70 33.03
C ASP A 2 4.36 16.97 32.18
N ALA A 3 5.38 16.98 31.32
CA ALA A 3 5.75 18.13 30.51
C ALA A 3 5.69 17.75 29.03
N TRP A 4 4.51 17.90 28.41
CA TRP A 4 4.39 17.97 26.95
C TRP A 4 3.27 18.94 26.53
N LYS A 5 3.39 20.21 26.90
CA LYS A 5 2.78 21.30 26.12
C LYS A 5 3.87 22.35 26.04
N PRO A 6 4.17 22.97 24.88
CA PRO A 6 3.19 23.89 24.29
C PRO A 6 3.35 24.19 22.77
N LEU A 7 2.46 25.07 22.28
CA LEU A 7 2.59 25.91 21.08
C LEU A 7 2.18 25.31 19.72
N LEU A 8 0.89 25.03 19.55
CA LEU A 8 0.22 25.31 18.27
C LEU A 8 0.02 26.83 18.16
N ARG A 9 1.12 27.51 17.87
CA ARG A 9 1.12 28.88 17.37
C ARG A 9 0.75 28.84 15.89
N ASP A 10 -0.28 29.58 15.56
CA ASP A 10 -0.38 30.34 14.31
C ASP A 10 -0.23 29.57 13.00
N LEU A 11 -1.28 28.89 12.55
CA LEU A 11 -1.38 28.56 11.12
C LEU A 11 -2.82 28.48 10.59
N GLN A 12 -3.66 29.48 10.87
CA GLN A 12 -5.00 29.52 10.28
C GLN A 12 -5.54 30.93 10.02
N ARG A 13 -4.94 31.70 9.09
CA ARG A 13 -5.67 32.77 8.38
C ARG A 13 -4.98 33.31 7.12
N HIS A 14 -4.56 32.50 6.16
CA HIS A 14 -4.34 33.02 4.81
C HIS A 14 -5.22 32.26 3.82
N SER A 15 -6.37 32.86 3.51
CA SER A 15 -7.25 32.48 2.40
C SER A 15 -6.50 32.73 1.08
N MET A 16 -5.78 31.73 0.59
CA MET A 16 -5.18 31.75 -0.75
C MET A 16 -6.31 31.58 -1.78
N PRO A 17 -6.48 32.52 -2.75
CA PRO A 17 -7.45 32.34 -3.82
C PRO A 17 -7.01 31.18 -4.74
N LEU A 18 -7.95 30.31 -5.08
CA LEU A 18 -7.72 29.19 -5.99
C LEU A 18 -7.31 29.72 -7.39
N PRO A 19 -6.26 29.17 -8.04
CA PRO A 19 -5.95 29.52 -9.41
C PRO A 19 -7.09 29.08 -10.33
N GLN A 20 -7.53 29.98 -11.21
CA GLN A 20 -8.62 29.71 -12.12
C GLN A 20 -8.24 28.62 -13.12
N ARG A 21 -9.14 27.65 -13.28
CA ARG A 21 -9.03 26.49 -14.15
C ARG A 21 -8.89 26.92 -15.61
N THR A 22 -7.66 26.98 -16.10
CA THR A 22 -7.39 27.18 -17.53
C THR A 22 -7.77 25.92 -18.29
N LYS A 23 -8.47 26.09 -19.42
CA LYS A 23 -8.94 24.99 -20.26
C LYS A 23 -7.75 24.21 -20.79
N ILE A 24 -7.62 22.95 -20.40
CA ILE A 24 -6.70 22.00 -21.03
C ILE A 24 -7.24 21.77 -22.44
N LEU A 25 -6.45 22.13 -23.45
CA LEU A 25 -6.75 21.81 -24.84
C LEU A 25 -6.42 20.33 -25.05
N ASP A 26 -7.42 19.52 -25.37
CA ASP A 26 -7.26 18.10 -25.70
C ASP A 26 -6.44 17.95 -27.00
N VAL A 27 -5.13 17.82 -26.88
CA VAL A 27 -4.27 17.33 -27.96
C VAL A 27 -4.33 15.80 -27.92
N VAL A 28 -5.37 15.22 -28.50
CA VAL A 28 -5.38 13.79 -28.85
C VAL A 28 -4.71 13.67 -30.20
N GLY A 29 -3.39 13.48 -30.20
CA GLY A 29 -2.65 13.06 -31.39
C GLY A 29 -2.91 11.58 -31.69
N PRO A 30 -2.97 11.16 -32.97
CA PRO A 30 -3.11 9.76 -33.33
C PRO A 30 -1.77 9.03 -33.11
N THR A 31 -1.70 8.17 -32.08
CA THR A 31 -0.58 7.24 -31.94
C THR A 31 -0.74 6.13 -32.98
N ARG A 32 0.20 6.08 -33.92
CA ARG A 32 0.33 4.97 -34.89
C ARG A 32 0.72 3.70 -34.11
N PRO A 33 0.00 2.57 -34.26
CA PRO A 33 0.40 1.32 -33.65
C PRO A 33 1.17 0.50 -34.68
N ASP A 34 2.50 0.64 -34.73
CA ASP A 34 3.36 -0.39 -35.33
C ASP A 34 4.79 -0.22 -34.82
N ASP A 35 5.02 -0.73 -33.61
CA ASP A 35 6.29 -1.34 -33.24
C ASP A 35 5.92 -2.44 -32.23
N HIS A 36 5.88 -3.68 -32.72
CA HIS A 36 5.83 -4.87 -31.88
C HIS A 36 7.19 -5.01 -31.19
N GLU A 37 7.51 -4.08 -30.29
CA GLU A 37 8.51 -4.31 -29.26
C GLU A 37 7.88 -5.28 -28.28
N VAL A 38 8.19 -6.57 -28.45
CA VAL A 38 7.89 -7.61 -27.47
C VAL A 38 8.73 -7.28 -26.24
N ILE A 39 8.20 -6.39 -25.40
CA ILE A 39 8.69 -6.21 -24.03
C ILE A 39 8.32 -7.50 -23.32
N GLU A 40 9.29 -8.41 -23.22
CA GLU A 40 9.20 -9.58 -22.36
C GLU A 40 8.82 -9.08 -20.97
N ALA A 41 7.55 -9.29 -20.61
CA ALA A 41 7.00 -8.91 -19.32
C ALA A 41 7.74 -9.72 -18.26
N THR A 42 8.85 -9.17 -17.77
CA THR A 42 9.39 -9.55 -16.47
C THR A 42 8.20 -9.39 -15.52
N PRO A 43 7.68 -10.47 -14.90
CA PRO A 43 6.50 -10.34 -14.08
C PRO A 43 6.85 -9.39 -12.95
N LEU A 44 6.38 -8.14 -13.06
CA LEU A 44 6.30 -7.21 -11.95
C LEU A 44 5.47 -7.95 -10.91
N ARG A 45 6.15 -8.60 -9.97
CA ARG A 45 5.52 -9.38 -8.91
C ARG A 45 4.43 -8.47 -8.34
N PRO A 46 3.14 -8.78 -8.48
CA PRO A 46 2.08 -7.82 -8.16
C PRO A 46 2.31 -7.34 -6.73
N HIS A 47 2.64 -6.05 -6.65
CA HIS A 47 3.22 -5.44 -5.48
C HIS A 47 2.24 -5.50 -4.31
N GLY A 48 2.75 -6.00 -3.18
CA GLY A 48 2.16 -5.80 -1.86
C GLY A 48 1.07 -6.80 -1.52
N GLN A 49 1.46 -7.93 -0.97
CA GLN A 49 0.54 -8.83 -0.29
C GLN A 49 -0.33 -8.05 0.69
N ARG A 50 -1.62 -8.38 0.77
CA ARG A 50 -2.58 -7.64 1.59
C ARG A 50 -2.55 -8.14 3.02
N CYS A 51 -2.74 -7.21 3.95
CA CYS A 51 -2.82 -7.57 5.36
C CYS A 51 -4.09 -8.38 5.60
N LYS A 52 -3.97 -9.57 6.18
CA LYS A 52 -5.16 -10.35 6.53
C LYS A 52 -6.05 -9.65 7.56
N CYS A 53 -5.46 -8.81 8.42
CA CYS A 53 -6.17 -8.10 9.48
C CYS A 53 -6.83 -6.78 9.02
N CYS A 54 -6.14 -5.94 8.26
CA CYS A 54 -6.62 -4.60 7.87
C CYS A 54 -6.79 -4.39 6.36
N ASN A 55 -6.53 -5.41 5.54
CA ASN A 55 -6.66 -5.42 4.08
C ASN A 55 -5.82 -4.38 3.31
N LEU A 56 -4.90 -3.69 3.99
CA LEU A 56 -3.98 -2.76 3.36
C LEU A 56 -2.95 -3.49 2.50
N PRO A 57 -2.66 -3.00 1.27
CA PRO A 57 -1.59 -3.53 0.45
C PRO A 57 -0.22 -3.17 1.01
N GLY A 58 0.83 -3.79 0.49
CA GLY A 58 2.22 -3.47 0.87
C GLY A 58 2.71 -4.19 2.13
N CYS A 59 2.11 -5.32 2.50
CA CYS A 59 2.61 -6.11 3.61
C CYS A 59 3.91 -6.82 3.25
N THR A 60 4.89 -6.69 4.14
CA THR A 60 6.20 -7.33 4.01
C THR A 60 6.35 -8.54 4.94
N GLN A 61 5.56 -8.60 6.01
CA GLN A 61 5.65 -9.65 7.02
C GLN A 61 4.69 -10.79 6.70
N SER A 62 5.21 -12.01 6.56
CA SER A 62 4.40 -13.22 6.46
C SER A 62 4.42 -14.01 7.77
N CYS A 63 3.44 -14.89 7.95
CA CYS A 63 3.45 -15.81 9.08
C CYS A 63 4.66 -16.76 8.99
N ALA A 64 5.58 -16.71 9.95
CA ALA A 64 6.80 -17.54 9.92
C ALA A 64 6.55 -19.06 9.85
N ARG A 65 5.36 -19.53 10.28
CA ARG A 65 4.98 -20.95 10.26
C ARG A 65 4.50 -21.41 8.88
N CYS A 66 3.54 -20.69 8.31
CA CYS A 66 2.85 -21.10 7.10
C CYS A 66 3.26 -20.33 5.86
N MET A 67 3.90 -19.18 6.01
CA MET A 67 4.32 -18.25 4.94
C MET A 67 3.23 -17.89 3.93
N ASN A 68 1.96 -18.19 4.23
CA ASN A 68 0.83 -18.09 3.30
C ASN A 68 -0.04 -16.84 3.53
N VAL A 69 0.00 -16.27 4.74
CA VAL A 69 -0.73 -15.05 5.10
C VAL A 69 0.24 -13.94 5.44
N PHE A 70 -0.16 -12.72 5.11
CA PHE A 70 0.65 -11.52 5.25
C PHE A 70 -0.01 -10.50 6.18
N TYR A 71 0.81 -9.72 6.87
CA TYR A 71 0.41 -8.73 7.84
C TYR A 71 1.27 -7.47 7.70
N CYS A 72 0.72 -6.31 8.05
CA CYS A 72 1.51 -5.07 8.10
C CYS A 72 2.60 -5.17 9.17
N PHE A 73 2.21 -5.64 10.36
CA PHE A 73 3.07 -5.72 11.55
C PHE A 73 2.65 -6.88 12.45
N LYS A 74 3.46 -7.15 13.48
CA LYS A 74 3.16 -8.19 14.49
C LYS A 74 1.85 -7.94 15.23
N SER A 75 1.42 -6.69 15.39
CA SER A 75 0.10 -6.35 15.96
C SER A 75 -1.06 -6.94 15.14
N CYS A 76 -1.03 -6.79 13.82
CA CYS A 76 -2.01 -7.39 12.90
C CYS A 76 -1.99 -8.92 12.94
N GLN A 77 -0.80 -9.53 13.06
CA GLN A 77 -0.67 -10.97 13.22
C GLN A 77 -1.31 -11.47 14.52
N THR A 78 -1.04 -10.80 15.65
CA THR A 78 -1.60 -11.19 16.96
C THR A 78 -3.12 -11.01 16.99
N CYS A 79 -3.65 -9.96 16.34
CA CYS A 79 -5.08 -9.73 16.23
C CYS A 79 -5.81 -10.84 15.46
N ASP A 80 -5.23 -11.32 14.35
CA ASP A 80 -5.76 -12.44 13.55
C ASP A 80 -5.34 -13.82 14.09
N TRP A 81 -4.46 -13.92 15.09
CA TRP A 81 -4.00 -15.21 15.62
C TRP A 81 -5.11 -16.17 16.12
N PRO A 82 -6.15 -15.74 16.88
CA PRO A 82 -7.18 -16.67 17.36
C PRO A 82 -7.94 -17.36 16.23
N THR A 83 -8.10 -16.69 15.08
CA THR A 83 -8.72 -17.22 13.86
C THR A 83 -7.71 -17.97 13.00
N HIS A 84 -6.53 -17.40 12.76
CA HIS A 84 -5.49 -17.96 11.91
C HIS A 84 -4.92 -19.27 12.45
N LYS A 85 -4.76 -19.44 13.77
CA LYS A 85 -4.14 -20.63 14.36
C LYS A 85 -4.82 -21.94 13.95
N GLN A 86 -6.12 -21.90 13.63
CA GLN A 86 -6.92 -23.06 13.23
C GLN A 86 -6.57 -23.51 11.80
N THR A 87 -6.12 -22.59 10.95
CA THR A 87 -5.79 -22.83 9.54
C THR A 87 -4.28 -22.73 9.25
N CYS A 88 -3.47 -22.40 10.25
CA CYS A 88 -2.01 -22.24 10.13
C CYS A 88 -1.31 -23.59 9.96
N LYS A 89 -1.00 -23.98 8.71
CA LYS A 89 -0.28 -25.22 8.39
C LYS A 89 1.21 -24.94 8.15
N ARG A 90 2.09 -25.74 8.76
CA ARG A 90 3.55 -25.61 8.58
C ARG A 90 3.94 -26.03 7.17
N VAL A 91 4.63 -25.17 6.45
CA VAL A 91 5.25 -25.52 5.17
C VAL A 91 6.49 -26.36 5.47
N ARG A 92 6.53 -27.60 4.97
CA ARG A 92 7.78 -28.36 4.92
C ARG A 92 8.56 -27.83 3.72
N ARG A 93 9.79 -27.37 3.94
CA ARG A 93 10.74 -27.19 2.84
C ARG A 93 11.39 -28.55 2.62
N GLU A 94 11.25 -29.06 1.41
CA GLU A 94 11.93 -30.27 0.92
C GLU A 94 13.43 -30.03 0.70
#